data_AF-A0A7W0ZAE9-F1
#
_entry.id   AF-A0A7W0ZAE9-F1
#
_cell.length_a   1.000
_cell.length_b   1.000
_cell.length_c   1.000
_cell.angle_alpha   90.00
_cell.angle_beta   90.00
_cell.angle_gamma   90.00
#
_symmetry.space_group_name_H-M   'P 1'
#
loop_
_entity.id
_entity.type
_entity.pdbx_description
1 polymer ?
#
loop_
_entity_poly.entity_id
_entity_poly.type
_entity_poly.pdbx_seq_one_letter_code
_entity_poly.pdbx_strand_id
1 'polypeptide(L)' 'VVPTSAYRVTMNSFLADGGDGFTVFTQCTNQLGGEVDLDALVRYFEKHSPIAPPPLVRITRLP' A
#
# COMPACT_ATOMS: atom_id res chain seq x y z
N VAL A 1 0.24 -2.53 15.71
CA VAL A 1 1.37 -3.34 15.22
C VAL A 1 2.00 -4.02 16.42
N VAL A 2 2.15 -5.34 16.37
CA VAL A 2 2.87 -6.12 17.38
C VAL A 2 4.25 -6.45 16.78
N PRO A 3 5.37 -6.09 17.44
CA PRO A 3 6.70 -6.20 16.83
C PRO A 3 7.08 -7.59 16.30
N THR A 4 6.55 -8.63 16.90
CA THR A 4 6.86 -10.03 16.56
C THR A 4 5.87 -10.66 15.58
N SER A 5 4.82 -9.94 15.19
CA SER A 5 3.82 -10.45 14.24
C SER A 5 4.22 -10.17 12.79
N ALA A 6 3.95 -11.13 11.91
CA ALA A 6 4.08 -10.94 10.47
C ALA A 6 2.83 -10.24 9.89
N TYR A 7 3.04 -9.31 8.97
CA TYR A 7 1.97 -8.56 8.31
C TYR A 7 2.13 -8.65 6.78
N ARG A 8 1.01 -8.77 6.07
CA ARG A 8 0.95 -8.57 4.61
C ARG A 8 0.62 -7.10 4.35
N VAL A 9 1.45 -6.46 3.55
CA VAL A 9 1.31 -5.05 3.17
C VAL A 9 1.33 -4.95 1.65
N THR A 10 0.46 -4.11 1.09
CA THR A 10 0.44 -3.78 -0.34
C THR A 10 1.10 -2.42 -0.56
N MET A 11 1.96 -2.32 -1.56
CA MET A 11 2.64 -1.09 -1.98
C MET A 11 3.00 -1.19 -3.47
N ASN A 12 3.43 -0.09 -4.09
CA ASN A 12 3.94 -0.11 -5.46
C ASN A 12 5.34 -0.74 -5.52
N SER A 13 5.80 -1.10 -6.74
CA SER A 13 7.10 -1.74 -6.95
C SER A 13 8.28 -0.84 -6.57
N PHE A 14 8.19 0.47 -6.80
CA PHE A 14 9.25 1.42 -6.44
C PHE A 14 9.60 1.36 -4.94
N LEU A 15 8.60 1.34 -4.07
CA LEU A 15 8.82 1.19 -2.62
C LEU A 15 9.27 -0.23 -2.26
N ALA A 16 8.72 -1.26 -2.91
CA ALA A 16 9.11 -2.65 -2.67
C ALA A 16 10.60 -2.88 -2.97
N ASP A 17 11.14 -2.20 -3.97
CA ASP A 17 12.55 -2.27 -4.38
C ASP A 17 13.46 -1.33 -3.54
N GLY A 18 12.92 -0.67 -2.52
CA GLY A 18 13.68 0.18 -1.60
C GLY A 18 13.80 1.65 -2.00
N GLY A 19 12.96 2.12 -2.93
CA GLY A 19 12.84 3.53 -3.28
C GLY A 19 12.61 4.44 -2.06
N ASP A 20 12.94 5.72 -2.19
CA ASP A 20 12.88 6.74 -1.12
C ASP A 20 13.60 6.35 0.20
N GLY A 21 14.53 5.40 0.13
CA GLY A 21 15.27 4.91 1.30
C GLY A 21 14.53 3.88 2.13
N PHE A 22 13.39 3.35 1.67
CA PHE A 22 12.63 2.29 2.36
C PHE A 22 13.26 0.89 2.17
N THR A 23 14.58 0.78 2.40
CA THR A 23 15.38 -0.42 2.14
C THR A 23 14.91 -1.65 2.92
N VAL A 24 14.21 -1.48 4.04
CA VAL A 24 13.64 -2.58 4.82
C VAL A 24 12.64 -3.43 4.01
N PHE A 25 11.95 -2.85 3.02
CA PHE A 25 10.99 -3.60 2.21
C PHE A 25 11.64 -4.65 1.30
N THR A 26 12.93 -4.48 0.98
CA THR A 26 13.71 -5.50 0.23
C THR A 26 13.89 -6.81 1.02
N GLN A 27 13.62 -6.81 2.33
CA GLN A 27 13.72 -7.99 3.20
C GLN A 27 12.40 -8.82 3.25
N CYS A 28 11.42 -8.51 2.40
CA CYS A 28 10.17 -9.27 2.33
C CYS A 28 10.41 -10.74 2.00
N THR A 29 9.83 -11.66 2.79
CA THR A 29 10.05 -13.10 2.63
C THR A 29 9.07 -13.79 1.69
N ASN A 30 7.97 -13.13 1.33
CA ASN A 30 6.89 -13.70 0.52
C ASN A 30 6.33 -12.65 -0.45
N GLN A 31 7.19 -12.06 -1.27
CA GLN A 31 6.79 -10.99 -2.19
C GLN A 31 5.79 -11.52 -3.22
N LEU A 32 4.74 -10.73 -3.47
CA LEU A 32 3.78 -10.98 -4.54
C LEU A 32 3.76 -9.73 -5.44
N GLY A 33 3.86 -9.96 -6.75
CA GLY A 33 3.59 -8.92 -7.74
C GLY A 33 2.09 -8.59 -7.80
N GLY A 34 1.76 -7.52 -8.51
CA GLY A 34 0.39 -7.06 -8.70
C GLY A 34 0.15 -6.49 -10.08
N GLU A 35 -1.06 -5.98 -10.28
CA GLU A 35 -1.42 -5.21 -11.47
C GLU A 35 -0.67 -3.85 -11.49
N VAL A 36 -0.72 -3.17 -12.64
CA VAL A 36 -0.34 -1.75 -12.73
C VAL A 36 -1.29 -0.96 -11.84
N ASP A 37 -0.73 -0.08 -11.01
CA ASP A 37 -1.48 0.69 -10.02
C ASP A 37 -2.56 1.58 -10.64
N LEU A 38 -2.26 2.20 -11.79
CA LEU A 38 -3.23 2.99 -12.56
C LEU A 38 -4.41 2.14 -13.04
N ASP A 39 -4.15 0.96 -13.59
CA ASP A 39 -5.21 0.08 -14.10
C ASP A 39 -6.11 -0.41 -12.94
N ALA A 40 -5.51 -0.76 -11.80
CA ALA A 40 -6.25 -1.13 -10.60
C ALA A 40 -7.12 0.02 -10.09
N LEU A 41 -6.62 1.26 -10.13
CA LEU A 41 -7.36 2.46 -9.73
C LEU A 41 -8.54 2.73 -10.68
N VAL A 42 -8.32 2.71 -11.99
CA VAL A 42 -9.37 2.93 -12.99
C VAL A 42 -10.49 1.90 -12.83
N ARG A 43 -10.15 0.61 -12.76
CA ARG A 43 -11.13 -0.46 -12.56
C ARG A 43 -11.96 -0.27 -11.28
N TYR A 44 -11.32 0.22 -10.21
CA TYR A 44 -12.03 0.50 -8.97
C TYR A 44 -13.09 1.60 -9.15
N PHE A 45 -12.74 2.71 -9.81
CA PHE A 45 -13.72 3.77 -10.08
C PHE A 45 -14.83 3.33 -11.02
N GLU A 46 -14.52 2.60 -12.10
CA GLU A 46 -15.54 2.06 -13.01
C GLU A 46 -16.58 1.21 -12.27
N LYS A 47 -16.12 0.40 -11.30
CA LYS A 47 -16.99 -0.49 -10.51
C LYS A 47 -17.78 0.21 -9.41
N HIS A 48 -17.25 1.30 -8.85
CA HIS A 48 -17.76 1.90 -7.61
C HIS A 48 -18.26 3.34 -7.76
N SER A 49 -18.38 3.86 -8.98
CA SER A 49 -18.84 5.24 -9.24
C SER A 49 -20.35 5.42 -9.02
N PRO A 50 -20.81 6.56 -8.45
CA PRO A 50 -19.98 7.64 -7.88
C PRO A 50 -19.41 7.25 -6.52
N ILE A 51 -18.15 7.64 -6.26
CA ILE A 51 -17.49 7.39 -4.98
C ILE A 51 -17.20 8.70 -4.25
N ALA A 52 -17.44 8.72 -2.94
CA ALA A 52 -17.11 9.83 -2.07
C ALA A 52 -15.73 9.62 -1.39
N PRO A 53 -14.99 10.70 -1.07
CA PRO A 53 -13.76 10.58 -0.28
C PRO A 53 -14.03 9.90 1.08
N PRO A 54 -13.15 8.99 1.55
CA PRO A 54 -13.29 8.40 2.87
C PRO A 54 -12.92 9.40 3.98
N PRO A 55 -13.34 9.15 5.24
CA PRO A 55 -12.93 9.96 6.38
C PRO A 55 -11.40 10.02 6.56
N LEU A 56 -10.86 11.17 6.99
CA LEU A 56 -9.41 11.43 7.13
C LEU A 56 -8.77 10.81 8.38
N VAL A 57 -9.41 9.84 9.02
CA VAL A 57 -9.01 9.27 10.32
C VAL A 57 -7.95 8.17 10.21
N ARG A 58 -7.11 8.21 9.16
CA ARG A 58 -6.10 7.17 8.90
C ARG A 58 -4.76 7.44 9.57
N ILE A 59 -4.44 8.69 9.88
CA ILE A 59 -3.14 9.11 10.44
C ILE A 59 -3.39 10.07 11.60
N THR A 60 -2.75 9.82 12.74
CA THR A 60 -2.72 10.73 13.89
C THR A 60 -1.28 11.12 14.16
N ARG A 61 -1.00 12.42 14.24
CA ARG A 61 0.32 12.91 14.66
C ARG A 61 0.40 12.81 16.18
N LEU A 62 1.38 12.05 16.67
CA LEU A 62 1.72 11.99 18.08
C LEU A 62 2.62 13.20 18.44
N PRO A 63 2.58 13.68 19.70
CA PRO A 63 3.40 14.80 20.17
C PRO A 63 4.90 14.54 20.03
#